data_AF-A0A1Y2CHK1-F1
#
_entry.id   AF-A0A1Y2CHK1-F1
#
_cell.length_a   1.000
_cell.length_b   1.000
_cell.length_c   1.000
_cell.angle_alpha   90.00
_cell.angle_beta   90.00
_cell.angle_gamma   90.00
#
_symmetry.space_group_name_H-M   'P 1'
#
loop_
_entity.id
_entity.type
_entity.pdbx_description
1 polymer ?
#
loop_
_entity_poly.entity_id
_entity_poly.type
_entity_poly.pdbx_seq_one_letter_code
_entity_poly.pdbx_strand_id
1 'polypeptide(L)'
;MLSEPPLPTSQPDSTPTIGERKVGKKAVLPESVLSVLSPEDAFGPSDTESECSLCSLPPPIVASSASNSLRNLAAKSIGFAEFEAEKHFIHRILARYTHLNPQVSFSALKDLLEYKPKYFQWAGSDLFNVTTSSGQRQMIIVETNSCPSGQKSMPLLSELGDDHGVSYGVVIDATFRELISQADKSLGDLAVVYDKNPMEASGYAAVMADHTKEKVWLVEYYHEDPDPPVKWVDGVMHIRDKEKMWHAIRACFRYVTQKPWNRFPINSKTIVLNPVISCLAGGRNKMMAARAYDFLNAELDGTGLQVRIPETIRNVTKSEIPLWLDSMGGHAVLKVPYSNAGQGVYTITNKQELKEFMDADHHYDKFIVQSLVGNASWSSVTRAGKFYHVGTIPNKKNHTFVSDLRMMVAANGNGFLTSWEMLGTNLSVKIGDDEWTTEAQRLLLMDRKDFNQLGIGIDDLIDAYIQTVLSVIAIDKMAQRLMKENVESVTGIEGDEKWPWYNQSALNPDVALLQEIIH
;
A
#
# COMPACT_ATOMS: atom_id res chain seq x y z
N MET A 1 38.94 -34.39 42.46
CA MET A 1 38.44 -33.26 43.27
C MET A 1 39.57 -32.25 43.38
N LEU A 2 39.63 -31.27 42.48
CA LEU A 2 40.57 -30.16 42.56
C LEU A 2 39.84 -28.89 42.12
N SER A 3 40.05 -27.87 42.94
CA SER A 3 39.30 -26.64 43.17
C SER A 3 39.46 -25.57 42.08
N GLU A 4 38.38 -24.87 41.79
CA GLU A 4 38.33 -23.65 40.98
C GLU A 4 39.01 -22.44 41.67
N PRO A 5 39.59 -21.49 40.90
CA PRO A 5 40.07 -20.21 41.43
C PRO A 5 38.99 -19.10 41.41
N PRO A 6 39.09 -18.05 42.25
CA PRO A 6 38.03 -17.05 42.43
C PRO A 6 38.12 -15.88 41.45
N LEU A 7 36.95 -15.27 41.18
CA LEU A 7 36.74 -14.03 40.44
C LEU A 7 37.21 -12.79 41.22
N PRO A 8 37.70 -11.72 40.55
CA PRO A 8 38.01 -10.46 41.20
C PRO A 8 36.82 -9.49 41.25
N THR A 9 36.67 -8.83 42.40
CA THR A 9 35.76 -7.71 42.69
C THR A 9 36.42 -6.37 42.37
N SER A 10 35.69 -5.43 41.77
CA SER A 10 36.05 -4.02 41.77
C SER A 10 34.82 -3.13 41.99
N GLN A 11 34.94 -2.25 42.98
CA GLN A 11 34.01 -1.16 43.31
C GLN A 11 34.42 0.15 42.59
N PRO A 12 33.54 1.18 42.56
CA PRO A 12 33.58 2.28 41.60
C PRO A 12 34.32 3.50 42.13
N ASP A 13 34.96 4.27 41.25
CA ASP A 13 35.55 5.57 41.60
C ASP A 13 35.12 6.72 40.68
N SER A 14 34.52 7.71 41.34
CA SER A 14 34.56 9.17 41.16
C SER A 14 34.36 9.85 39.80
N THR A 15 33.29 10.65 39.77
CA THR A 15 33.03 11.84 38.94
C THR A 15 34.10 12.93 39.04
N PRO A 16 34.33 13.72 37.97
CA PRO A 16 34.90 15.06 38.10
C PRO A 16 33.88 16.17 37.80
N THR A 17 33.83 17.13 38.71
CA THR A 17 33.15 18.44 38.71
C THR A 17 33.67 19.38 37.62
N ILE A 18 32.75 20.09 36.93
CA ILE A 18 33.06 21.19 36.00
C ILE A 18 32.92 22.53 36.74
N GLY A 19 33.97 23.35 36.65
CA GLY A 19 34.05 24.70 37.22
C GLY A 19 33.46 25.79 36.31
N GLU A 20 32.96 26.83 36.96
CA GLU A 20 32.26 27.99 36.39
C GLU A 20 33.17 29.11 35.81
N ARG A 21 32.57 29.83 34.84
CA ARG A 21 32.68 31.27 34.49
C ARG A 21 33.92 31.81 33.73
N LYS A 22 33.64 32.48 32.59
CA LYS A 22 33.55 33.97 32.53
C LYS A 22 33.00 34.51 31.19
N VAL A 23 32.29 35.62 31.32
CA VAL A 23 31.66 36.46 30.29
C VAL A 23 32.60 37.58 29.86
N GLY A 24 32.60 37.98 28.58
CA GLY A 24 32.79 39.39 28.21
C GLY A 24 33.56 39.76 26.94
N LYS A 25 32.82 40.39 26.01
CA LYS A 25 33.12 41.61 25.23
C LYS A 25 33.53 41.55 23.73
N LYS A 26 32.86 42.46 23.02
CA LYS A 26 32.89 42.92 21.62
C LYS A 26 34.25 43.39 21.09
N ALA A 27 34.47 43.19 19.78
CA ALA A 27 35.20 44.08 18.86
C ALA A 27 34.66 43.81 17.43
N VAL A 28 33.89 44.72 16.82
CA VAL A 28 34.28 45.80 15.88
C VAL A 28 35.03 45.29 14.63
N LEU A 29 34.34 45.37 13.49
CA LEU A 29 34.79 45.13 12.11
C LEU A 29 35.72 46.24 11.60
N PRO A 30 36.51 45.95 10.55
CA PRO A 30 36.67 46.87 9.44
C PRO A 30 36.27 46.24 8.09
N GLU A 31 35.63 47.06 7.25
CA GLU A 31 35.37 46.80 5.83
C GLU A 31 36.67 46.81 5.01
N SER A 32 36.79 45.91 4.03
CA SER A 32 36.94 46.27 2.61
C SER A 32 37.34 45.08 1.72
N VAL A 33 36.87 45.15 0.46
CA VAL A 33 37.36 44.51 -0.78
C VAL A 33 36.71 43.18 -1.23
N LEU A 34 35.65 43.36 -2.03
CA LEU A 34 35.41 42.82 -3.39
C LEU A 34 35.66 41.31 -3.72
N SER A 35 34.54 40.68 -4.09
CA SER A 35 34.28 39.96 -5.36
C SER A 35 34.42 38.43 -5.46
N VAL A 36 33.42 37.87 -6.17
CA VAL A 36 33.32 36.60 -6.91
C VAL A 36 32.61 35.40 -6.23
N LEU A 37 31.29 35.35 -6.49
CA LEU A 37 30.43 34.23 -6.94
C LEU A 37 30.71 32.78 -6.48
N SER A 38 29.84 32.28 -5.58
CA SER A 38 28.89 31.12 -5.66
C SER A 38 29.33 29.73 -6.19
N PRO A 39 28.59 28.63 -5.89
CA PRO A 39 27.75 28.32 -4.70
C PRO A 39 27.85 26.84 -4.21
N GLU A 40 27.66 26.58 -2.91
CA GLU A 40 27.01 25.35 -2.42
C GLU A 40 26.17 25.67 -1.16
N ASP A 41 24.97 25.11 -1.15
CA ASP A 41 24.06 24.75 -0.04
C ASP A 41 23.59 25.79 0.98
N ALA A 42 22.26 25.92 1.11
CA ALA A 42 21.55 25.61 2.36
C ALA A 42 20.04 25.82 2.25
N PHE A 43 19.29 24.79 2.63
CA PHE A 43 17.91 24.85 3.07
C PHE A 43 17.75 25.73 4.33
N GLY A 44 16.67 26.50 4.39
CA GLY A 44 16.13 27.13 5.59
C GLY A 44 14.66 27.52 5.38
N PRO A 45 13.76 27.38 6.37
CA PRO A 45 12.30 27.38 6.17
C PRO A 45 11.62 28.69 6.58
N SER A 46 10.83 29.26 5.67
CA SER A 46 9.68 30.18 5.84
C SER A 46 9.29 30.59 4.41
N ASP A 47 8.04 30.76 3.99
CA ASP A 47 7.02 31.62 4.54
C ASP A 47 5.62 31.21 4.04
N THR A 48 4.64 31.52 4.86
CA THR A 48 3.24 31.72 4.51
C THR A 48 3.09 32.76 3.41
N GLU A 49 2.50 32.43 2.26
CA GLU A 49 1.73 33.39 1.46
C GLU A 49 0.52 32.72 0.80
N SER A 50 -0.63 33.33 1.11
CA SER A 50 -1.92 33.18 0.46
C SER A 50 -1.92 33.77 -0.95
N GLU A 51 -2.85 33.28 -1.77
CA GLU A 51 -3.30 33.81 -3.06
C GLU A 51 -2.37 33.61 -4.27
N CYS A 52 -2.75 32.67 -5.15
CA CYS A 52 -2.60 32.87 -6.60
C CYS A 52 -3.59 32.01 -7.42
N SER A 53 -4.61 32.69 -7.97
CA SER A 53 -5.11 32.59 -9.34
C SER A 53 -5.15 31.20 -10.02
N LEU A 54 -6.36 30.64 -10.11
CA LEU A 54 -6.76 29.63 -11.08
C LEU A 54 -6.59 30.18 -12.52
N CYS A 55 -5.50 29.84 -13.20
CA CYS A 55 -5.40 30.05 -14.64
C CYS A 55 -6.23 28.98 -15.37
N SER A 56 -7.25 29.44 -16.10
CA SER A 56 -7.96 28.69 -17.12
C SER A 56 -7.00 28.13 -18.18
N LEU A 57 -7.13 26.84 -18.51
CA LEU A 57 -6.44 26.23 -19.64
C LEU A 57 -6.83 26.96 -20.94
N PRO A 58 -5.89 27.26 -21.85
CA PRO A 58 -6.19 27.92 -23.11
C PRO A 58 -6.98 26.99 -24.05
N PRO A 59 -7.87 27.53 -24.91
CA PRO A 59 -8.60 26.74 -25.88
C PRO A 59 -7.67 26.22 -27.00
N PRO A 60 -8.05 25.16 -27.73
CA PRO A 60 -7.19 24.54 -28.72
C PRO A 60 -6.87 25.48 -29.88
N ILE A 61 -5.60 25.52 -30.26
CA ILE A 61 -5.10 26.26 -31.43
C ILE A 61 -5.64 25.59 -32.70
N VAL A 62 -6.41 26.36 -33.48
CA VAL A 62 -6.80 25.98 -34.84
C VAL A 62 -5.58 26.15 -35.75
N ALA A 63 -4.95 25.04 -36.15
CA ALA A 63 -3.87 25.07 -37.13
C ALA A 63 -4.43 25.20 -38.55
N SER A 64 -4.03 26.27 -39.23
CA SER A 64 -4.32 26.55 -40.63
C SER A 64 -3.64 25.56 -41.59
N SER A 65 -4.35 25.28 -42.68
CA SER A 65 -3.97 24.44 -43.81
C SER A 65 -2.57 24.71 -44.38
N ALA A 66 -1.72 23.68 -44.40
CA ALA A 66 -0.65 23.54 -45.37
C ALA A 66 -0.57 22.07 -45.81
N SER A 67 -1.00 21.83 -47.05
CA SER A 67 -0.86 20.56 -47.76
C SER A 67 0.61 20.27 -48.02
N ASN A 68 1.10 19.08 -47.65
CA ASN A 68 1.96 18.27 -48.51
C ASN A 68 2.14 16.84 -47.96
N SER A 69 1.60 15.89 -48.73
CA SER A 69 2.19 14.57 -49.02
C SER A 69 2.73 13.73 -47.86
N LEU A 70 1.85 12.97 -47.19
CA LEU A 70 2.16 11.63 -46.67
C LEU A 70 0.91 10.75 -46.82
N ARG A 71 0.68 10.26 -48.05
CA ARG A 71 -0.22 9.14 -48.29
C ARG A 71 0.50 7.85 -47.88
N ASN A 72 -0.24 6.97 -47.19
CA ASN A 72 0.10 5.59 -46.83
C ASN A 72 0.94 5.37 -45.56
N LEU A 73 0.34 5.63 -44.40
CA LEU A 73 0.52 4.76 -43.22
C LEU A 73 -0.88 4.48 -42.67
N ALA A 74 -1.45 3.35 -43.09
CA ALA A 74 -2.65 2.81 -42.48
C ALA A 74 -2.31 2.49 -41.02
N ALA A 75 -3.06 3.07 -40.08
CA ALA A 75 -3.05 2.65 -38.69
C ALA A 75 -3.40 1.16 -38.66
N LYS A 76 -2.41 0.30 -38.39
CA LYS A 76 -2.67 -1.10 -38.08
C LYS A 76 -3.47 -1.11 -36.79
N SER A 77 -4.68 -1.66 -36.86
CA SER A 77 -5.44 -2.11 -35.71
C SER A 77 -4.53 -3.01 -34.85
N ILE A 78 -4.26 -2.59 -33.62
CA ILE A 78 -3.59 -3.42 -32.62
C ILE A 78 -4.61 -4.51 -32.25
N GLY A 79 -4.44 -5.69 -32.84
CA GLY A 79 -5.33 -6.83 -32.65
C GLY A 79 -4.69 -7.86 -31.71
N PHE A 80 -5.47 -8.32 -30.73
CA PHE A 80 -5.43 -9.63 -30.06
C PHE A 80 -4.12 -10.17 -29.44
N ALA A 81 -2.97 -9.52 -29.60
CA ALA A 81 -1.67 -10.04 -29.16
C ALA A 81 -1.37 -9.85 -27.64
N GLU A 82 -2.01 -8.88 -26.97
CA GLU A 82 -1.78 -8.61 -25.53
C GLU A 82 -2.25 -9.75 -24.61
N PHE A 83 -3.29 -10.49 -25.00
CA PHE A 83 -3.86 -11.55 -24.17
C PHE A 83 -3.05 -12.86 -24.13
N GLU A 84 -2.11 -13.08 -25.06
CA GLU A 84 -1.25 -14.27 -25.04
C GLU A 84 -0.01 -14.09 -24.15
N ALA A 85 0.50 -12.87 -24.02
CA ALA A 85 1.67 -12.55 -23.21
C ALA A 85 1.39 -12.73 -21.70
N GLU A 86 0.22 -12.30 -21.23
CA GLU A 86 -0.20 -12.46 -19.83
C GLU A 86 -0.35 -13.94 -19.42
N LYS A 87 -0.93 -14.78 -20.29
CA LYS A 87 -1.07 -16.23 -20.04
C LYS A 87 0.28 -16.91 -19.85
N HIS A 88 1.32 -16.49 -20.58
CA HIS A 88 2.65 -17.08 -20.46
C HIS A 88 3.35 -16.72 -19.14
N PHE A 89 3.00 -15.59 -18.50
CA PHE A 89 3.68 -15.13 -17.29
C PHE A 89 3.21 -15.82 -16.00
N ILE A 90 1.90 -15.97 -15.79
CA ILE A 90 1.39 -16.71 -14.62
C ILE A 90 2.03 -18.10 -14.54
N HIS A 91 2.18 -18.77 -15.69
CA HIS A 91 2.91 -20.04 -15.79
C HIS A 91 4.39 -19.96 -15.38
N ARG A 92 5.09 -18.85 -15.66
CA ARG A 92 6.48 -18.64 -15.23
C ARG A 92 6.60 -18.43 -13.73
N ILE A 93 5.70 -17.65 -13.12
CA ILE A 93 5.66 -17.47 -11.66
C ILE A 93 5.35 -18.80 -10.99
N LEU A 94 4.34 -19.52 -11.49
CA LEU A 94 3.99 -20.85 -10.98
C LEU A 94 5.19 -21.79 -11.02
N ALA A 95 5.88 -21.88 -12.16
CA ALA A 95 7.03 -22.75 -12.32
C ALA A 95 8.22 -22.32 -11.44
N ARG A 96 8.54 -21.02 -11.40
CA ARG A 96 9.68 -20.51 -10.62
C ARG A 96 9.45 -20.63 -9.12
N TYR A 97 8.27 -20.22 -8.64
CA TYR A 97 7.96 -20.24 -7.21
C TYR A 97 7.86 -21.66 -6.68
N THR A 98 7.24 -22.60 -7.40
CA THR A 98 7.15 -24.01 -6.98
C THR A 98 8.49 -24.74 -7.10
N HIS A 99 9.36 -24.36 -8.04
CA HIS A 99 10.73 -24.89 -8.10
C HIS A 99 11.56 -24.49 -6.87
N LEU A 100 11.44 -23.23 -6.41
CA LEU A 100 12.13 -22.74 -5.21
C LEU A 100 11.48 -23.21 -3.90
N ASN A 101 10.20 -23.60 -3.96
CA ASN A 101 9.40 -24.04 -2.83
C ASN A 101 8.74 -25.38 -3.15
N PRO A 102 9.50 -26.50 -3.16
CA PRO A 102 8.99 -27.81 -3.58
C PRO A 102 7.85 -28.35 -2.70
N GLN A 103 7.66 -27.80 -1.51
CA GLN A 103 6.53 -28.08 -0.62
C GLN A 103 5.21 -27.41 -1.04
N VAL A 104 5.25 -26.46 -1.98
CA VAL A 104 4.06 -25.70 -2.43
C VAL A 104 3.27 -26.50 -3.45
N SER A 105 1.97 -26.64 -3.22
CA SER A 105 1.05 -27.21 -4.19
C SER A 105 0.90 -26.32 -5.42
N PHE A 106 1.31 -26.83 -6.58
CA PHE A 106 1.20 -26.13 -7.86
C PHE A 106 -0.25 -25.77 -8.19
N SER A 107 -1.19 -26.70 -7.98
CA SER A 107 -2.61 -26.47 -8.29
C SER A 107 -3.20 -25.39 -7.39
N ALA A 108 -2.91 -25.43 -6.08
CA ALA A 108 -3.41 -24.42 -5.15
C ALA A 108 -2.87 -23.02 -5.50
N LEU A 109 -1.58 -22.92 -5.84
CA LEU A 109 -1.00 -21.64 -6.27
C LEU A 109 -1.63 -21.14 -7.57
N LYS A 110 -1.90 -22.03 -8.52
CA LYS A 110 -2.58 -21.69 -9.78
C LYS A 110 -3.98 -21.13 -9.52
N ASP A 111 -4.77 -21.83 -8.71
CA ASP A 111 -6.14 -21.41 -8.39
C ASP A 111 -6.16 -20.04 -7.69
N LEU A 112 -5.16 -19.75 -6.85
CA LEU A 112 -5.00 -18.45 -6.20
C LEU A 112 -4.63 -17.35 -7.20
N LEU A 113 -3.74 -17.60 -8.14
CA LEU A 113 -3.37 -16.60 -9.17
C LEU A 113 -4.50 -16.33 -10.17
N GLU A 114 -5.39 -17.31 -10.40
CA GLU A 114 -6.59 -17.18 -11.23
C GLU A 114 -7.79 -16.59 -10.47
N TYR A 115 -7.65 -16.33 -9.16
CA TYR A 115 -8.72 -15.75 -8.34
C TYR A 115 -9.12 -14.36 -8.84
N LYS A 116 -10.43 -14.08 -8.79
CA LYS A 116 -11.05 -12.84 -9.28
C LYS A 116 -11.64 -12.09 -8.09
N PRO A 117 -10.96 -11.07 -7.54
CA PRO A 117 -11.47 -10.30 -6.42
C PRO A 117 -12.77 -9.59 -6.78
N LYS A 118 -13.75 -9.67 -5.88
CA LYS A 118 -15.06 -9.02 -6.05
C LYS A 118 -15.09 -7.60 -5.50
N TYR A 119 -14.45 -7.39 -4.35
CA TYR A 119 -14.48 -6.16 -3.58
C TYR A 119 -13.13 -5.46 -3.49
N PHE A 120 -12.03 -6.16 -3.76
CA PHE A 120 -10.68 -5.64 -3.54
C PHE A 120 -9.77 -5.82 -4.76
N GLN A 121 -10.02 -5.02 -5.79
CA GLN A 121 -9.40 -5.15 -7.12
C GLN A 121 -8.09 -4.37 -7.28
N TRP A 122 -7.85 -3.35 -6.46
CA TRP A 122 -6.60 -2.60 -6.50
C TRP A 122 -5.99 -2.46 -5.11
N ALA A 123 -4.78 -2.98 -4.90
CA ALA A 123 -4.17 -3.02 -3.58
C ALA A 123 -2.67 -2.69 -3.64
N GLY A 124 -2.15 -2.20 -2.51
CA GLY A 124 -0.72 -2.09 -2.28
C GLY A 124 -0.37 -2.70 -0.94
N SER A 125 0.52 -3.69 -0.91
CA SER A 125 1.02 -4.28 0.33
C SER A 125 2.41 -3.77 0.65
N ASP A 126 2.62 -3.44 1.93
CA ASP A 126 3.92 -3.10 2.50
C ASP A 126 4.54 -4.38 3.04
N LEU A 127 5.76 -4.67 2.61
CA LEU A 127 6.47 -5.90 2.92
C LEU A 127 7.84 -5.61 3.50
N PHE A 128 8.27 -6.50 4.40
CA PHE A 128 9.65 -6.59 4.81
C PHE A 128 10.30 -7.83 4.22
N ASN A 129 11.51 -7.65 3.70
CA ASN A 129 12.43 -8.75 3.45
C ASN A 129 13.12 -9.09 4.77
N VAL A 130 12.86 -10.30 5.28
CA VAL A 130 13.35 -10.74 6.59
C VAL A 130 14.11 -12.03 6.48
N THR A 131 14.94 -12.29 7.49
CA THR A 131 15.50 -13.62 7.75
C THR A 131 15.00 -14.14 9.09
N THR A 132 14.74 -15.45 9.16
CA THR A 132 14.41 -16.14 10.40
C THR A 132 15.66 -16.38 11.25
N SER A 133 15.45 -16.85 12.48
CA SER A 133 16.55 -17.33 13.33
C SER A 133 17.29 -18.55 12.76
N SER A 134 16.68 -19.29 11.82
CA SER A 134 17.32 -20.39 11.08
C SER A 134 18.00 -19.94 9.78
N GLY A 135 17.98 -18.63 9.46
CA GLY A 135 18.61 -18.07 8.26
C GLY A 135 17.75 -18.12 6.99
N GLN A 136 16.46 -18.45 7.11
CA GLN A 136 15.55 -18.49 5.96
C GLN A 136 15.12 -17.07 5.58
N ARG A 137 15.52 -16.61 4.38
CA ARG A 137 15.03 -15.36 3.78
C ARG A 137 13.61 -15.53 3.25
N GLN A 138 12.77 -14.53 3.51
CA GLN A 138 11.37 -14.54 3.06
C GLN A 138 10.74 -13.15 3.15
N MET A 139 9.70 -12.92 2.35
CA MET A 139 8.85 -11.74 2.44
C MET A 139 7.73 -11.94 3.47
N ILE A 140 7.45 -10.91 4.25
CA ILE A 140 6.31 -10.87 5.18
C ILE A 140 5.50 -9.60 4.97
N ILE A 141 4.18 -9.69 5.12
CA ILE A 141 3.24 -8.58 5.01
C ILE A 141 3.22 -7.78 6.32
N VAL A 142 3.41 -6.47 6.21
CA VAL A 142 3.29 -5.52 7.32
C VAL A 142 1.89 -4.94 7.37
N GLU A 143 1.39 -4.48 6.22
CA GLU A 143 0.02 -4.04 6.01
C GLU A 143 -0.37 -4.12 4.53
N THR A 144 -1.67 -4.12 4.25
CA THR A 144 -2.24 -4.11 2.89
C THR A 144 -3.25 -2.98 2.80
N ASN A 145 -3.13 -2.15 1.77
CA ASN A 145 -3.81 -0.88 1.63
C ASN A 145 -4.81 -0.91 0.46
N SER A 146 -6.06 -0.49 0.70
CA SER A 146 -7.13 -0.47 -0.30
C SER A 146 -7.24 0.78 -1.16
N CYS A 147 -6.36 1.74 -0.93
CA CYS A 147 -6.19 2.94 -1.73
C CYS A 147 -4.73 3.36 -1.52
N PRO A 148 -3.81 2.61 -2.14
CA PRO A 148 -2.37 2.80 -1.99
C PRO A 148 -1.89 4.03 -2.77
N SER A 149 -0.85 4.67 -2.24
CA SER A 149 -0.12 5.75 -2.93
C SER A 149 1.23 5.25 -3.43
N GLY A 150 1.79 5.92 -4.43
CA GLY A 150 3.14 5.64 -4.94
C GLY A 150 3.21 5.38 -6.44
N GLN A 151 2.07 5.45 -7.15
CA GLN A 151 2.02 5.29 -8.60
C GLN A 151 2.83 6.37 -9.30
N LYS A 152 2.88 7.60 -8.74
CA LYS A 152 3.76 8.68 -9.22
C LYS A 152 5.26 8.34 -9.24
N SER A 153 5.65 7.35 -8.45
CA SER A 153 7.04 6.91 -8.27
C SER A 153 7.32 5.57 -8.94
N MET A 154 6.33 5.01 -9.65
CA MET A 154 6.55 3.79 -10.42
C MET A 154 7.52 4.06 -11.57
N PRO A 155 8.43 3.11 -11.88
CA PRO A 155 9.30 3.22 -13.03
C PRO A 155 8.52 3.45 -14.32
N LEU A 156 9.07 4.27 -15.21
CA LEU A 156 8.49 4.46 -16.54
C LEU A 156 8.52 3.15 -17.32
N LEU A 157 7.43 2.90 -18.05
CA LEU A 157 7.26 1.70 -18.88
C LEU A 157 8.06 1.77 -20.19
N SER A 158 8.42 2.96 -20.64
CA SER A 158 9.30 3.18 -21.79
C SER A 158 10.23 4.37 -21.55
N GLU A 159 11.43 4.34 -22.16
CA GLU A 159 12.39 5.46 -22.12
C GLU A 159 12.06 6.56 -23.16
N LEU A 160 11.03 6.39 -23.99
CA LEU A 160 10.85 7.15 -25.24
C LEU A 160 9.75 8.23 -25.20
N GLY A 161 9.14 8.54 -24.06
CA GLY A 161 8.13 9.62 -24.00
C GLY A 161 7.59 9.94 -22.61
N ASP A 162 6.80 11.01 -22.52
CA ASP A 162 6.13 11.61 -21.34
C ASP A 162 5.14 10.65 -20.62
N ASP A 163 5.60 9.47 -20.22
CA ASP A 163 4.80 8.31 -19.81
C ASP A 163 4.34 8.34 -18.35
N HIS A 164 4.37 9.49 -17.67
CA HIS A 164 3.84 9.61 -16.31
C HIS A 164 2.36 9.14 -16.24
N GLY A 165 1.61 9.35 -17.32
CA GLY A 165 0.22 8.87 -17.47
C GLY A 165 0.09 7.35 -17.64
N VAL A 166 1.11 6.65 -18.15
CA VAL A 166 1.02 5.20 -18.44
C VAL A 166 0.86 4.41 -17.16
N SER A 167 1.56 4.79 -16.09
CA SER A 167 1.45 4.09 -14.80
C SER A 167 0.03 4.18 -14.20
N TYR A 168 -0.61 5.36 -14.26
CA TYR A 168 -2.00 5.53 -13.84
C TYR A 168 -2.97 4.84 -14.80
N GLY A 169 -2.69 4.91 -16.12
CA GLY A 169 -3.37 4.22 -17.21
C GLY A 169 -3.51 2.74 -16.97
N VAL A 170 -2.39 2.09 -16.64
CA VAL A 170 -2.36 0.67 -16.30
C VAL A 170 -3.37 0.38 -15.20
N VAL A 171 -3.39 1.11 -14.08
CA VAL A 171 -4.35 0.85 -13.00
C VAL A 171 -5.80 1.08 -13.44
N ILE A 172 -6.08 2.18 -14.15
CA ILE A 172 -7.44 2.50 -14.61
C ILE A 172 -7.96 1.44 -15.58
N ASP A 173 -7.15 1.06 -16.58
CA ASP A 173 -7.54 0.07 -17.58
C ASP A 173 -7.62 -1.33 -16.99
N ALA A 174 -6.68 -1.66 -16.12
CA ALA A 174 -6.61 -2.91 -15.40
C ALA A 174 -7.81 -3.16 -14.52
N THR A 175 -8.40 -2.12 -13.91
CA THR A 175 -9.42 -2.29 -12.86
C THR A 175 -10.69 -1.52 -13.20
N PHE A 176 -10.63 -0.19 -13.16
CA PHE A 176 -11.82 0.65 -13.13
C PHE A 176 -12.55 0.74 -14.46
N ARG A 177 -11.88 0.53 -15.59
CA ARG A 177 -12.48 0.58 -16.92
C ARG A 177 -13.58 -0.47 -17.08
N GLU A 178 -13.34 -1.69 -16.61
CA GLU A 178 -14.36 -2.75 -16.61
C GLU A 178 -15.55 -2.35 -15.73
N LEU A 179 -15.29 -1.86 -14.51
CA LEU A 179 -16.31 -1.38 -13.59
C LEU A 179 -17.16 -0.23 -14.17
N ILE A 180 -16.54 0.75 -14.83
CA ILE A 180 -17.26 1.84 -15.50
C ILE A 180 -18.19 1.31 -16.59
N SER A 181 -17.77 0.28 -17.33
CA SER A 181 -18.58 -0.31 -18.40
C SER A 181 -19.83 -1.04 -17.87
N GLN A 182 -19.78 -1.50 -16.61
CA GLN A 182 -20.88 -2.17 -15.92
C GLN A 182 -21.81 -1.16 -15.22
N ALA A 183 -21.38 0.09 -15.02
CA ALA A 183 -22.18 1.13 -14.38
C ALA A 183 -23.35 1.56 -15.28
N ASP A 184 -24.53 1.77 -14.67
CA ASP A 184 -25.68 2.35 -15.37
C ASP A 184 -25.38 3.80 -15.79
N LYS A 185 -25.29 4.03 -17.10
CA LYS A 185 -25.01 5.35 -17.68
C LYS A 185 -26.05 6.42 -17.33
N SER A 186 -27.28 6.02 -16.99
CA SER A 186 -28.32 6.95 -16.59
C SER A 186 -28.08 7.57 -15.20
N LEU A 187 -27.19 6.99 -14.39
CA LEU A 187 -26.84 7.47 -13.05
C LEU A 187 -25.81 8.63 -13.06
N GLY A 188 -25.40 9.10 -14.23
CA GLY A 188 -24.64 10.34 -14.39
C GLY A 188 -23.18 10.17 -14.77
N ASP A 189 -22.33 11.10 -14.33
CA ASP A 189 -20.95 11.26 -14.77
C ASP A 189 -19.95 10.35 -14.00
N LEU A 190 -18.66 10.51 -14.30
CA LEU A 190 -17.56 9.85 -13.61
C LEU A 190 -16.85 10.81 -12.63
N ALA A 191 -16.28 10.29 -11.56
CA ALA A 191 -15.52 11.11 -10.62
C ALA A 191 -14.25 10.43 -10.08
N VAL A 192 -13.25 11.25 -9.75
CA VAL A 192 -12.18 10.94 -8.81
C VAL A 192 -12.39 11.80 -7.58
N VAL A 193 -12.58 11.16 -6.43
CA VAL A 193 -12.82 11.85 -5.15
C VAL A 193 -11.66 11.59 -4.21
N TYR A 194 -11.12 12.63 -3.59
CA TYR A 194 -9.88 12.52 -2.79
C TYR A 194 -9.90 13.37 -1.52
N ASP A 195 -9.12 12.95 -0.52
CA ASP A 195 -8.94 13.69 0.73
C ASP A 195 -7.48 14.12 0.99
N LYS A 196 -6.57 13.77 0.08
CA LYS A 196 -5.18 14.20 0.07
C LYS A 196 -4.52 13.88 -1.27
N ASN A 197 -3.28 14.35 -1.45
CA ASN A 197 -2.40 14.03 -2.58
C ASN A 197 -3.04 14.35 -3.95
N PRO A 198 -3.31 15.64 -4.23
CA PRO A 198 -3.95 16.08 -5.48
C PRO A 198 -3.18 15.65 -6.73
N MET A 199 -1.85 15.49 -6.63
CA MET A 199 -1.01 15.00 -7.72
C MET A 199 -1.49 13.63 -8.24
N GLU A 200 -1.62 12.63 -7.37
CA GLU A 200 -2.08 11.30 -7.81
C GLU A 200 -3.55 11.31 -8.22
N ALA A 201 -4.41 12.00 -7.46
CA ALA A 201 -5.82 12.10 -7.79
C ALA A 201 -6.06 12.73 -9.18
N SER A 202 -5.32 13.80 -9.50
CA SER A 202 -5.37 14.44 -10.82
C SER A 202 -4.83 13.56 -11.94
N GLY A 203 -3.78 12.75 -11.66
CA GLY A 203 -3.22 11.79 -12.62
C GLY A 203 -4.25 10.73 -13.01
N TYR A 204 -4.92 10.13 -12.03
CA TYR A 204 -6.02 9.20 -12.28
C TYR A 204 -7.20 9.86 -13.01
N ALA A 205 -7.56 11.09 -12.64
CA ALA A 205 -8.67 11.80 -13.28
C ALA A 205 -8.39 12.12 -14.76
N ALA A 206 -7.18 12.59 -15.06
CA ALA A 206 -6.76 12.93 -16.42
C ALA A 206 -6.73 11.69 -17.32
N VAL A 207 -6.12 10.61 -16.85
CA VAL A 207 -6.09 9.33 -17.57
C VAL A 207 -7.49 8.75 -17.74
N MET A 208 -8.33 8.78 -16.70
CA MET A 208 -9.69 8.29 -16.79
C MET A 208 -10.50 9.09 -17.83
N ALA A 209 -10.36 10.41 -17.88
CA ALA A 209 -11.00 11.25 -18.88
C ALA A 209 -10.50 10.93 -20.29
N ASP A 210 -9.19 10.76 -20.46
CA ASP A 210 -8.60 10.44 -21.76
C ASP A 210 -8.99 9.04 -22.25
N HIS A 211 -8.97 8.03 -21.38
CA HIS A 211 -9.25 6.65 -21.78
C HIS A 211 -10.75 6.39 -21.99
N THR A 212 -11.62 7.06 -21.24
CA THR A 212 -13.09 6.92 -21.39
C THR A 212 -13.66 7.87 -22.44
N LYS A 213 -12.97 8.97 -22.73
CA LYS A 213 -13.48 10.10 -23.52
C LYS A 213 -14.76 10.71 -22.94
N GLU A 214 -14.91 10.63 -21.62
CA GLU A 214 -16.05 11.15 -20.87
C GLU A 214 -15.61 12.25 -19.89
N LYS A 215 -16.60 13.02 -19.42
CA LYS A 215 -16.37 14.01 -18.37
C LYS A 215 -16.04 13.30 -17.06
N VAL A 216 -14.93 13.71 -16.44
CA VAL A 216 -14.49 13.24 -15.13
C VAL A 216 -14.39 14.43 -14.18
N TRP A 217 -15.11 14.34 -13.05
CA TRP A 217 -15.01 15.30 -11.96
C TRP A 217 -13.82 14.97 -11.07
N LEU A 218 -13.00 15.96 -10.70
CA LEU A 218 -11.96 15.83 -9.69
C LEU A 218 -12.39 16.64 -8.46
N VAL A 219 -12.63 15.96 -7.33
CA VAL A 219 -13.35 16.56 -6.20
C VAL A 219 -12.70 16.25 -4.87
N GLU A 220 -12.51 17.30 -4.09
CA GLU A 220 -12.08 17.21 -2.70
C GLU A 220 -13.23 16.76 -1.81
N TYR A 221 -12.96 15.85 -0.89
CA TYR A 221 -13.93 15.41 0.09
C TYR A 221 -13.20 15.20 1.39
N TYR A 222 -12.97 16.24 2.17
CA TYR A 222 -12.23 16.15 3.44
C TYR A 222 -13.13 15.69 4.60
N HIS A 223 -12.54 15.14 5.67
CA HIS A 223 -13.30 14.68 6.83
C HIS A 223 -13.94 15.83 7.60
N GLU A 224 -13.20 16.92 7.78
CA GLU A 224 -13.56 18.06 8.63
C GLU A 224 -14.33 19.14 7.87
N ASP A 225 -14.70 18.90 6.61
CA ASP A 225 -15.46 19.86 5.81
C ASP A 225 -16.93 19.85 6.26
N PRO A 226 -17.47 20.95 6.81
CA PRO A 226 -18.87 21.00 7.25
C PRO A 226 -19.86 21.11 6.08
N ASP A 227 -19.40 21.46 4.89
CA ASP A 227 -20.23 21.59 3.68
C ASP A 227 -19.52 20.99 2.46
N PRO A 228 -19.27 19.67 2.48
CA PRO A 228 -18.48 19.02 1.45
C PRO A 228 -19.19 19.08 0.10
N PRO A 229 -18.44 19.18 -1.02
CA PRO A 229 -19.01 19.17 -2.36
C PRO A 229 -19.47 17.78 -2.81
N VAL A 230 -19.69 16.84 -1.87
CA VAL A 230 -20.12 15.46 -2.11
C VAL A 230 -21.27 15.14 -1.16
N LYS A 231 -22.33 14.53 -1.70
CA LYS A 231 -23.42 13.98 -0.90
C LYS A 231 -23.93 12.68 -1.49
N TRP A 232 -24.64 11.90 -0.69
CA TRP A 232 -25.29 10.67 -1.12
C TRP A 232 -26.81 10.83 -1.07
N VAL A 233 -27.49 10.48 -2.16
CA VAL A 233 -28.96 10.49 -2.26
C VAL A 233 -29.41 9.17 -2.86
N ASP A 234 -30.19 8.38 -2.12
CA ASP A 234 -30.72 7.07 -2.54
C ASP A 234 -29.67 6.11 -3.13
N GLY A 235 -28.46 6.13 -2.54
CA GLY A 235 -27.31 5.31 -2.94
C GLY A 235 -26.52 5.86 -4.13
N VAL A 236 -26.87 7.03 -4.66
CA VAL A 236 -26.15 7.70 -5.76
C VAL A 236 -25.34 8.88 -5.21
N MET A 237 -24.04 8.89 -5.51
CA MET A 237 -23.15 10.00 -5.22
C MET A 237 -23.53 11.21 -6.09
N HIS A 238 -23.58 12.39 -5.47
CA HIS A 238 -23.73 13.66 -6.15
C HIS A 238 -22.58 14.58 -5.80
N ILE A 239 -22.08 15.30 -6.80
CA ILE A 239 -20.99 16.26 -6.69
C ILE A 239 -21.50 17.67 -6.95
N ARG A 240 -21.02 18.65 -6.17
CA ARG A 240 -21.34 20.07 -6.33
C ARG A 240 -20.25 20.77 -7.14
N ASP A 241 -20.64 21.45 -8.21
CA ASP A 241 -19.74 22.30 -9.00
C ASP A 241 -19.58 23.73 -8.41
N LYS A 242 -18.85 24.59 -9.12
CA LYS A 242 -18.57 25.97 -8.69
C LYS A 242 -19.84 26.83 -8.70
N GLU A 243 -20.78 26.50 -9.57
CA GLU A 243 -22.10 27.12 -9.70
C GLU A 243 -23.11 26.60 -8.66
N LYS A 244 -22.68 25.71 -7.76
CA LYS A 244 -23.47 25.06 -6.72
C LYS A 244 -24.54 24.10 -7.26
N MET A 245 -24.39 23.64 -8.49
CA MET A 245 -25.25 22.64 -9.11
C MET A 245 -24.76 21.24 -8.74
N TRP A 246 -25.71 20.34 -8.47
CA TRP A 246 -25.43 18.96 -8.09
C TRP A 246 -25.52 18.04 -9.31
N HIS A 247 -24.48 17.24 -9.52
CA HIS A 247 -24.35 16.29 -10.63
C HIS A 247 -24.28 14.87 -10.10
N ALA A 248 -25.12 13.98 -10.61
CA ALA A 248 -25.10 12.56 -10.23
C ALA A 248 -23.88 11.86 -10.82
N ILE A 249 -23.35 10.88 -10.09
CA ILE A 249 -22.14 10.14 -10.43
C ILE A 249 -22.43 8.65 -10.46
N ARG A 250 -22.21 8.00 -11.60
CA ARG A 250 -22.45 6.55 -11.75
C ARG A 250 -21.27 5.70 -11.30
N ALA A 251 -20.05 6.23 -11.40
CA ALA A 251 -18.84 5.54 -10.96
C ALA A 251 -17.79 6.53 -10.42
N CYS A 252 -17.24 6.19 -9.26
CA CYS A 252 -16.25 6.97 -8.53
C CYS A 252 -14.96 6.18 -8.29
N PHE A 253 -13.82 6.68 -8.79
CA PHE A 253 -12.50 6.25 -8.33
C PHE A 253 -12.23 6.91 -6.98
N ARG A 254 -12.21 6.13 -5.91
CA ARG A 254 -12.06 6.66 -4.55
C ARG A 254 -10.58 6.72 -4.18
N TYR A 255 -10.07 7.95 -4.10
CA TYR A 255 -8.77 8.28 -3.52
C TYR A 255 -8.91 8.93 -2.14
N VAL A 256 -9.90 8.48 -1.37
CA VAL A 256 -10.18 8.91 0.01
C VAL A 256 -9.57 7.92 0.99
N THR A 257 -8.63 8.41 1.79
CA THR A 257 -7.68 7.58 2.52
C THR A 257 -7.92 7.47 4.03
N GLN A 258 -8.45 8.49 4.68
CA GLN A 258 -8.61 8.49 6.14
C GLN A 258 -10.05 8.15 6.51
N LYS A 259 -10.31 7.10 7.29
CA LYS A 259 -11.67 6.75 7.74
C LYS A 259 -12.78 6.81 6.65
N PRO A 260 -12.58 6.27 5.43
CA PRO A 260 -13.52 6.47 4.31
C PRO A 260 -14.97 6.00 4.60
N TRP A 261 -15.15 5.08 5.55
CA TRP A 261 -16.44 4.60 6.03
C TRP A 261 -17.34 5.67 6.67
N ASN A 262 -16.79 6.83 7.03
CA ASN A 262 -17.56 7.95 7.56
C ASN A 262 -18.11 8.89 6.48
N ARG A 263 -17.86 8.59 5.20
CA ARG A 263 -18.16 9.46 4.06
C ARG A 263 -18.73 8.72 2.87
N PHE A 264 -18.49 7.41 2.79
CA PHE A 264 -18.99 6.52 1.74
C PHE A 264 -19.84 5.44 2.40
N PRO A 265 -21.06 5.18 1.89
CA PRO A 265 -21.88 4.08 2.38
C PRO A 265 -21.23 2.73 2.03
N ILE A 266 -21.56 1.70 2.80
CA ILE A 266 -21.08 0.33 2.53
C ILE A 266 -21.64 -0.17 1.20
N ASN A 267 -22.90 0.16 0.90
CA ASN A 267 -23.60 -0.23 -0.31
C ASN A 267 -24.06 1.02 -1.09
N SER A 268 -23.84 1.05 -2.40
CA SER A 268 -24.18 2.17 -3.26
C SER A 268 -24.58 1.71 -4.65
N LYS A 269 -25.41 2.52 -5.32
CA LYS A 269 -25.70 2.39 -6.75
C LYS A 269 -24.55 2.94 -7.60
N THR A 270 -23.89 4.01 -7.13
CA THR A 270 -22.62 4.45 -7.69
C THR A 270 -21.57 3.36 -7.48
N ILE A 271 -20.90 2.92 -8.53
CA ILE A 271 -19.79 1.97 -8.42
C ILE A 271 -18.58 2.70 -7.83
N VAL A 272 -17.96 2.15 -6.78
CA VAL A 272 -16.80 2.76 -6.11
C VAL A 272 -15.62 1.81 -6.15
N LEU A 273 -14.46 2.27 -6.63
CA LEU A 273 -13.22 1.49 -6.61
C LEU A 273 -12.23 2.01 -5.54
N ASN A 274 -11.76 1.18 -4.60
CA ASN A 274 -12.44 -0.02 -4.08
C ASN A 274 -13.63 0.40 -3.21
N PRO A 275 -14.69 -0.41 -3.08
CA PRO A 275 -15.78 -0.15 -2.15
C PRO A 275 -15.30 -0.12 -0.70
N VAL A 276 -16.02 0.60 0.17
CA VAL A 276 -15.65 0.77 1.59
C VAL A 276 -15.51 -0.56 2.33
N ILE A 277 -16.27 -1.58 1.93
CA ILE A 277 -16.19 -2.88 2.56
C ILE A 277 -14.77 -3.48 2.50
N SER A 278 -14.00 -3.23 1.44
CA SER A 278 -12.60 -3.65 1.34
C SER A 278 -11.72 -2.99 2.42
N CYS A 279 -12.01 -1.73 2.79
CA CYS A 279 -11.35 -1.03 3.89
C CYS A 279 -11.64 -1.73 5.22
N LEU A 280 -12.92 -1.97 5.51
CA LEU A 280 -13.38 -2.57 6.76
C LEU A 280 -12.92 -4.04 6.91
N ALA A 281 -12.84 -4.77 5.81
CA ALA A 281 -12.43 -6.18 5.74
C ALA A 281 -10.92 -6.41 5.92
N GLY A 282 -10.11 -5.35 5.91
CA GLY A 282 -8.68 -5.46 6.19
C GLY A 282 -7.83 -4.43 5.48
N GLY A 283 -8.27 -3.91 4.33
CA GLY A 283 -7.48 -2.99 3.52
C GLY A 283 -7.23 -1.62 4.16
N ARG A 284 -7.91 -1.29 5.27
CA ARG A 284 -7.63 -0.15 6.17
C ARG A 284 -7.96 -0.47 7.64
N ASN A 285 -8.16 -1.75 7.96
CA ASN A 285 -8.50 -2.25 9.28
C ASN A 285 -7.52 -3.37 9.64
N LYS A 286 -6.44 -3.00 10.30
CA LYS A 286 -5.32 -3.91 10.61
C LYS A 286 -5.76 -5.13 11.42
N MET A 287 -6.78 -4.96 12.27
CA MET A 287 -7.29 -6.05 13.11
C MET A 287 -8.03 -7.08 12.28
N MET A 288 -8.86 -6.60 11.34
CA MET A 288 -9.59 -7.47 10.43
C MET A 288 -8.67 -8.13 9.40
N ALA A 289 -7.64 -7.42 8.92
CA ALA A 289 -6.63 -7.99 8.02
C ALA A 289 -5.97 -9.23 8.65
N ALA A 290 -5.48 -9.12 9.89
CA ALA A 290 -4.87 -10.24 10.59
C ALA A 290 -5.83 -11.42 10.78
N ARG A 291 -7.14 -11.17 11.00
CA ARG A 291 -8.16 -12.23 11.05
C ARG A 291 -8.42 -12.85 9.67
N ALA A 292 -8.44 -12.04 8.62
CA ALA A 292 -8.59 -12.50 7.24
C ALA A 292 -7.44 -13.43 6.83
N TYR A 293 -6.22 -13.09 7.22
CA TYR A 293 -5.04 -13.91 6.98
C TYR A 293 -5.12 -15.26 7.69
N ASP A 294 -5.55 -15.29 8.97
CA ASP A 294 -5.75 -16.56 9.69
C ASP A 294 -6.78 -17.46 9.00
N PHE A 295 -7.90 -16.90 8.51
CA PHE A 295 -8.90 -17.69 7.79
C PHE A 295 -8.37 -18.25 6.49
N LEU A 296 -7.66 -17.44 5.68
CA LEU A 296 -7.07 -17.96 4.45
C LEU A 296 -5.98 -19.00 4.74
N ASN A 297 -5.13 -18.77 5.75
CA ASN A 297 -4.09 -19.73 6.14
C ASN A 297 -4.67 -21.06 6.59
N ALA A 298 -5.80 -21.05 7.32
CA ALA A 298 -6.51 -22.27 7.68
C ALA A 298 -7.09 -23.00 6.46
N GLU A 299 -7.60 -22.27 5.46
CA GLU A 299 -8.06 -22.86 4.18
C GLU A 299 -6.91 -23.46 3.36
N LEU A 300 -5.72 -22.87 3.44
CA LEU A 300 -4.52 -23.28 2.70
C LEU A 300 -3.66 -24.30 3.44
N ASP A 301 -4.10 -24.80 4.59
CA ASP A 301 -3.35 -25.77 5.38
C ASP A 301 -2.99 -27.01 4.53
N GLY A 302 -1.75 -27.48 4.68
CA GLY A 302 -1.20 -28.57 3.88
C GLY A 302 -0.80 -28.23 2.44
N THR A 303 -1.05 -27.01 1.94
CA THR A 303 -0.66 -26.62 0.56
C THR A 303 0.76 -26.02 0.47
N GLY A 304 1.41 -25.75 1.60
CA GLY A 304 2.69 -25.04 1.67
C GLY A 304 2.59 -23.53 1.43
N LEU A 305 1.38 -22.98 1.24
CA LEU A 305 1.12 -21.55 1.08
C LEU A 305 0.51 -20.96 2.35
N GLN A 306 0.92 -19.74 2.66
CA GLN A 306 0.35 -18.94 3.74
C GLN A 306 0.69 -17.46 3.54
N VAL A 307 -0.20 -16.59 4.00
CA VAL A 307 0.13 -15.19 4.27
C VAL A 307 1.04 -15.16 5.49
N ARG A 308 2.23 -14.61 5.33
CA ARG A 308 3.24 -14.47 6.38
C ARG A 308 3.16 -13.06 6.94
N ILE A 309 2.95 -12.96 8.24
CA ILE A 309 2.93 -11.70 8.98
C ILE A 309 3.82 -11.81 10.22
N PRO A 310 4.33 -10.68 10.77
CA PRO A 310 4.87 -10.67 12.12
C PRO A 310 3.80 -11.12 13.13
N GLU A 311 4.22 -11.69 14.26
CA GLU A 311 3.28 -12.10 15.32
C GLU A 311 2.44 -10.90 15.74
N THR A 312 1.12 -11.05 15.70
CA THR A 312 0.18 -9.94 15.83
C THR A 312 -0.91 -10.32 16.82
N ILE A 313 -0.89 -9.71 18.01
CA ILE A 313 -1.93 -9.86 19.03
C ILE A 313 -3.00 -8.81 18.77
N ARG A 314 -4.24 -9.29 18.56
CA ARG A 314 -5.40 -8.47 18.20
C ARG A 314 -6.26 -8.16 19.42
N ASN A 315 -7.12 -7.14 19.27
CA ASN A 315 -8.17 -6.80 20.24
C ASN A 315 -7.62 -6.50 21.66
N VAL A 316 -6.45 -5.87 21.73
CA VAL A 316 -5.78 -5.56 23.00
C VAL A 316 -6.32 -4.24 23.54
N THR A 317 -6.76 -4.22 24.80
CA THR A 317 -7.11 -2.98 25.49
C THR A 317 -5.87 -2.26 26.00
N LYS A 318 -5.94 -0.93 26.18
CA LYS A 318 -4.81 -0.13 26.67
C LYS A 318 -4.17 -0.72 27.95
N SER A 319 -4.99 -1.20 28.89
CA SER A 319 -4.54 -1.82 30.15
C SER A 319 -3.78 -3.14 29.98
N GLU A 320 -3.99 -3.88 28.88
CA GLU A 320 -3.34 -5.17 28.62
C GLU A 320 -1.99 -5.03 27.91
N ILE A 321 -1.69 -3.84 27.36
CA ILE A 321 -0.48 -3.61 26.54
C ILE A 321 0.82 -3.95 27.28
N PRO A 322 1.03 -3.54 28.56
CA PRO A 322 2.26 -3.89 29.28
C PRO A 322 2.50 -5.39 29.38
N LEU A 323 1.44 -6.19 29.58
CA LEU A 323 1.54 -7.65 29.68
C LEU A 323 2.04 -8.27 28.37
N TRP A 324 1.49 -7.83 27.24
CA TRP A 324 1.90 -8.33 25.93
C TRP A 324 3.31 -7.90 25.56
N LEU A 325 3.69 -6.66 25.87
CA LEU A 325 5.05 -6.17 25.69
C LEU A 325 6.08 -7.00 26.47
N ASP A 326 5.79 -7.28 27.74
CA ASP A 326 6.65 -8.12 28.58
C ASP A 326 6.79 -9.54 27.98
N SER A 327 5.67 -10.11 27.49
CA SER A 327 5.69 -11.42 26.82
C SER A 327 6.54 -11.45 25.52
N MET A 328 6.72 -10.30 24.87
CA MET A 328 7.52 -10.13 23.65
C MET A 328 8.98 -9.73 23.91
N GLY A 329 9.42 -9.68 25.18
CA GLY A 329 10.77 -9.28 25.56
C GLY A 329 10.98 -7.76 25.60
N GLY A 330 9.92 -7.00 25.91
CA GLY A 330 9.96 -5.56 26.16
C GLY A 330 9.94 -4.67 24.92
N HIS A 331 9.87 -5.25 23.71
CA HIS A 331 9.85 -4.53 22.45
C HIS A 331 8.63 -4.95 21.63
N ALA A 332 7.89 -4.00 21.08
CA ALA A 332 6.81 -4.26 20.11
C ALA A 332 6.45 -3.00 19.33
N VAL A 333 5.64 -3.18 18.30
CA VAL A 333 4.95 -2.09 17.59
C VAL A 333 3.48 -2.10 18.00
N LEU A 334 3.02 -1.01 18.61
CA LEU A 334 1.61 -0.78 18.90
C LEU A 334 0.98 -0.06 17.71
N LYS A 335 -0.19 -0.53 17.27
CA LYS A 335 -0.92 0.06 16.15
C LYS A 335 -2.38 0.31 16.52
N VAL A 336 -2.85 1.52 16.24
CA VAL A 336 -4.28 1.83 16.19
C VAL A 336 -4.86 1.14 14.94
N PRO A 337 -5.85 0.23 15.07
CA PRO A 337 -6.28 -0.64 13.98
C PRO A 337 -6.79 0.07 12.74
N TYR A 338 -7.38 1.25 12.92
CA TYR A 338 -8.13 1.99 11.90
C TYR A 338 -7.36 3.18 11.32
N SER A 339 -6.17 3.48 11.88
CA SER A 339 -5.29 4.54 11.42
C SER A 339 -4.42 4.08 10.24
N ASN A 340 -4.05 5.02 9.37
CA ASN A 340 -3.31 4.76 8.13
C ASN A 340 -2.22 5.83 7.90
N ALA A 341 -1.36 5.61 6.89
CA ALA A 341 -0.29 6.54 6.51
C ALA A 341 0.68 6.87 7.65
N GLY A 342 1.08 5.85 8.42
CA GLY A 342 2.02 5.98 9.53
C GLY A 342 1.43 6.60 10.81
N GLN A 343 0.21 7.13 10.77
CA GLN A 343 -0.46 7.64 11.96
C GLN A 343 -0.91 6.50 12.87
N GLY A 344 -0.82 6.70 14.19
CA GLY A 344 -1.24 5.71 15.18
C GLY A 344 -0.36 4.46 15.21
N VAL A 345 0.91 4.57 14.82
CA VAL A 345 1.93 3.51 14.94
C VAL A 345 2.97 3.98 15.95
N TYR A 346 3.20 3.18 16.99
CA TYR A 346 4.13 3.49 18.07
C TYR A 346 5.12 2.34 18.24
N THR A 347 6.40 2.62 17.99
CA THR A 347 7.47 1.65 18.23
C THR A 347 7.91 1.78 19.68
N ILE A 348 7.75 0.70 20.45
CA ILE A 348 8.11 0.65 21.87
C ILE A 348 9.38 -0.18 22.01
N THR A 349 10.44 0.48 22.48
CA THR A 349 11.78 -0.08 22.72
C THR A 349 12.26 0.15 24.15
N ASN A 350 11.60 1.03 24.89
CA ASN A 350 11.94 1.34 26.27
C ASN A 350 10.71 1.74 27.10
N LYS A 351 10.90 1.81 28.43
CA LYS A 351 9.82 2.11 29.38
C LYS A 351 9.26 3.53 29.25
N GLN A 352 10.06 4.48 28.77
CA GLN A 352 9.64 5.87 28.63
C GLN A 352 8.63 5.99 27.46
N GLU A 353 8.93 5.38 26.32
CA GLU A 353 8.02 5.30 25.17
C GLU A 353 6.70 4.61 25.54
N LEU A 354 6.77 3.53 26.32
CA LEU A 354 5.56 2.87 26.84
C LEU A 354 4.76 3.82 27.73
N LYS A 355 5.41 4.52 28.66
CA LYS A 355 4.74 5.47 29.55
C LYS A 355 4.06 6.59 28.75
N GLU A 356 4.74 7.17 27.77
CA GLU A 356 4.18 8.20 26.89
C GLU A 356 2.94 7.70 26.14
N PHE A 357 2.99 6.49 25.59
CA PHE A 357 1.83 5.87 24.95
C PHE A 357 0.67 5.66 25.93
N MET A 358 0.97 5.20 27.15
CA MET A 358 -0.03 4.94 28.19
C MET A 358 -0.63 6.22 28.79
N ASP A 359 0.10 7.33 28.77
CA ASP A 359 -0.40 8.63 29.24
C ASP A 359 -1.19 9.38 28.15
N ALA A 360 -0.99 9.05 26.88
CA ALA A 360 -1.69 9.69 25.77
C ALA A 360 -3.18 9.33 25.72
N ASP A 361 -4.02 10.30 25.34
CA ASP A 361 -5.43 10.06 25.02
C ASP A 361 -5.56 9.44 23.63
N HIS A 362 -6.36 8.38 23.54
CA HIS A 362 -6.61 7.66 22.29
C HIS A 362 -8.10 7.66 21.99
N HIS A 363 -8.45 7.91 20.72
CA HIS A 363 -9.85 7.91 20.26
C HIS A 363 -10.49 6.51 20.24
N TYR A 364 -9.67 5.48 20.00
CA TYR A 364 -10.09 4.08 20.00
C TYR A 364 -9.51 3.36 21.22
N ASP A 365 -10.25 2.40 21.75
CA ASP A 365 -9.90 1.61 22.94
C ASP A 365 -9.22 0.29 22.60
N LYS A 366 -9.29 -0.12 21.33
CA LYS A 366 -8.68 -1.36 20.84
C LYS A 366 -7.42 -1.10 20.03
N PHE A 367 -6.38 -1.86 20.35
CA PHE A 367 -5.06 -1.81 19.73
C PHE A 367 -4.63 -3.18 19.19
N ILE A 368 -3.57 -3.14 18.40
CA ILE A 368 -2.82 -4.31 17.99
C ILE A 368 -1.41 -4.19 18.55
N VAL A 369 -0.92 -5.28 19.15
CA VAL A 369 0.48 -5.42 19.57
C VAL A 369 1.14 -6.36 18.58
N GLN A 370 2.05 -5.84 17.77
CA GLN A 370 2.76 -6.61 16.75
C GLN A 370 4.23 -6.75 17.13
N SER A 371 4.82 -7.92 16.89
CA SER A 371 6.25 -8.14 17.09
C SER A 371 7.07 -7.15 16.25
N LEU A 372 7.99 -6.45 16.89
CA LEU A 372 8.94 -5.57 16.25
C LEU A 372 9.95 -6.40 15.45
N VAL A 373 9.94 -6.20 14.15
CA VAL A 373 10.98 -6.69 13.25
C VAL A 373 12.08 -5.64 13.25
N GLY A 374 13.21 -5.95 13.85
CA GLY A 374 14.35 -5.05 13.98
C GLY A 374 15.65 -5.73 13.58
N ASN A 375 16.75 -5.27 14.16
CA ASN A 375 18.00 -6.03 14.16
C ASN A 375 18.07 -6.95 15.39
N ALA A 376 19.13 -7.76 15.48
CA ALA A 376 19.31 -8.72 16.56
C ALA A 376 19.16 -8.16 17.99
N SER A 377 19.52 -6.90 18.24
CA SER A 377 19.51 -6.29 19.57
C SER A 377 18.16 -5.74 20.02
N TRP A 378 17.17 -5.61 19.13
CA TRP A 378 15.86 -5.01 19.45
C TRP A 378 14.66 -5.66 18.74
N SER A 379 14.86 -6.77 18.02
CA SER A 379 13.74 -7.61 17.57
C SER A 379 13.02 -8.29 18.74
N SER A 380 11.68 -8.28 18.71
CA SER A 380 10.82 -8.98 19.67
C SER A 380 11.10 -10.48 19.70
N VAL A 381 10.86 -11.11 20.85
CA VAL A 381 10.84 -12.57 21.00
C VAL A 381 9.43 -13.06 20.69
N THR A 382 9.29 -13.98 19.73
CA THR A 382 7.99 -14.60 19.39
C THR A 382 8.03 -16.10 19.61
N ARG A 383 6.86 -16.75 19.64
CA ARG A 383 6.76 -18.23 19.72
C ARG A 383 7.38 -18.93 18.51
N ALA A 384 7.35 -18.30 17.34
CA ALA A 384 7.90 -18.84 16.09
C ALA A 384 9.38 -18.45 15.86
N GLY A 385 10.03 -17.79 16.83
CA GLY A 385 11.38 -17.26 16.72
C GLY A 385 11.42 -15.79 16.27
N LYS A 386 12.61 -15.22 16.08
CA LYS A 386 12.74 -13.81 15.70
C LYS A 386 12.80 -13.64 14.18
N PHE A 387 12.16 -12.58 13.69
CA PHE A 387 12.45 -12.01 12.39
C PHE A 387 13.48 -10.90 12.52
N TYR A 388 14.42 -10.87 11.57
CA TYR A 388 15.40 -9.82 11.44
C TYR A 388 15.28 -9.19 10.06
N HIS A 389 15.31 -7.87 10.00
CA HIS A 389 15.38 -7.20 8.70
C HIS A 389 16.62 -7.62 7.93
N VAL A 390 16.44 -7.89 6.63
CA VAL A 390 17.54 -7.83 5.68
C VAL A 390 17.80 -6.35 5.42
N GLY A 391 18.80 -5.81 6.13
CA GLY A 391 19.21 -4.40 6.01
C GLY A 391 20.07 -4.15 4.77
N THR A 392 20.28 -2.87 4.47
CA THR A 392 21.20 -2.44 3.42
C THR A 392 22.65 -2.72 3.79
N ILE A 393 23.52 -2.75 2.78
CA ILE A 393 24.97 -2.68 3.02
C ILE A 393 25.27 -1.43 3.86
N PRO A 394 26.07 -1.53 4.95
CA PRO A 394 26.43 -0.37 5.76
C PRO A 394 27.11 0.71 4.91
N ASN A 395 26.75 1.97 5.14
CA ASN A 395 27.42 3.08 4.47
C ASN A 395 28.86 3.27 4.97
N LYS A 396 29.60 4.26 4.42
CA LYS A 396 30.98 4.56 4.85
C LYS A 396 31.12 4.93 6.34
N LYS A 397 30.02 5.28 7.02
CA LYS A 397 29.95 5.57 8.47
C LYS A 397 29.51 4.35 9.29
N ASN A 398 29.43 3.17 8.68
CA ASN A 398 28.95 1.93 9.26
C ASN A 398 27.49 1.99 9.76
N HIS A 399 26.67 2.87 9.16
CA HIS A 399 25.23 2.89 9.43
C HIS A 399 24.52 1.91 8.51
N THR A 400 23.70 1.04 9.08
CA THR A 400 22.79 0.16 8.37
C THR A 400 21.39 0.77 8.34
N PHE A 401 20.74 0.71 7.19
CA PHE A 401 19.36 1.15 7.03
C PHE A 401 18.48 -0.06 6.72
N VAL A 402 17.18 0.08 6.99
CA VAL A 402 16.18 -0.91 6.61
C VAL A 402 15.25 -0.28 5.58
N SER A 403 14.79 -1.09 4.63
CA SER A 403 13.82 -0.68 3.61
C SER A 403 12.61 -1.60 3.68
N ASP A 404 11.43 -1.02 3.52
CA ASP A 404 10.25 -1.75 3.09
C ASP A 404 10.19 -1.86 1.57
N LEU A 405 9.36 -2.77 1.10
CA LEU A 405 8.97 -2.88 -0.30
C LEU A 405 7.46 -2.71 -0.38
N ARG A 406 6.98 -1.82 -1.25
CA ARG A 406 5.56 -1.77 -1.60
C ARG A 406 5.32 -2.49 -2.91
N MET A 407 4.50 -3.53 -2.87
CA MET A 407 4.06 -4.26 -4.05
C MET A 407 2.62 -3.91 -4.36
N MET A 408 2.36 -3.50 -5.60
CA MET A 408 1.05 -3.07 -6.07
C MET A 408 0.46 -4.15 -6.97
N VAL A 409 -0.80 -4.52 -6.74
CA VAL A 409 -1.52 -5.47 -7.58
C VAL A 409 -2.86 -4.89 -8.01
N ALA A 410 -3.24 -5.25 -9.22
CA ALA A 410 -4.52 -4.94 -9.83
C ALA A 410 -5.16 -6.24 -10.30
N ALA A 411 -6.49 -6.32 -10.28
CA ALA A 411 -7.23 -7.48 -10.74
C ALA A 411 -8.57 -7.09 -11.36
N ASN A 412 -9.07 -7.94 -12.25
CA ASN A 412 -10.34 -7.73 -12.95
C ASN A 412 -11.06 -9.05 -13.25
N GLY A 413 -12.00 -9.03 -14.19
CA GLY A 413 -12.75 -10.21 -14.63
C GLY A 413 -11.88 -11.37 -15.15
N ASN A 414 -10.58 -11.16 -15.40
CA ASN A 414 -9.62 -12.18 -15.82
C ASN A 414 -8.67 -12.64 -14.70
N GLY A 415 -8.76 -12.09 -13.50
CA GLY A 415 -7.90 -12.42 -12.36
C GLY A 415 -6.88 -11.32 -12.07
N PHE A 416 -5.78 -11.68 -11.39
CA PHE A 416 -4.70 -10.74 -11.09
C PHE A 416 -3.89 -10.41 -12.34
N LEU A 417 -3.67 -9.11 -12.55
CA LEU A 417 -2.82 -8.57 -13.58
C LEU A 417 -1.40 -8.42 -13.06
N THR A 418 -0.44 -8.50 -13.98
CA THR A 418 0.97 -8.53 -13.61
C THR A 418 1.73 -7.49 -14.39
N SER A 419 2.37 -6.56 -13.70
CA SER A 419 3.27 -5.57 -14.29
C SER A 419 4.60 -6.17 -14.75
N TRP A 420 4.71 -7.50 -14.85
CA TRP A 420 6.01 -8.17 -15.06
C TRP A 420 6.55 -8.05 -16.49
N GLU A 421 5.75 -7.59 -17.43
CA GLU A 421 6.28 -7.12 -18.71
C GLU A 421 7.30 -5.99 -18.51
N MET A 422 7.26 -5.29 -17.35
CA MET A 422 8.26 -4.31 -16.89
C MET A 422 9.57 -4.93 -16.39
N LEU A 423 9.53 -6.18 -15.92
CA LEU A 423 10.64 -6.83 -15.26
C LEU A 423 11.26 -7.84 -16.22
N GLY A 424 12.13 -7.29 -17.08
CA GLY A 424 12.90 -8.03 -18.08
C GLY A 424 13.56 -9.27 -17.48
N THR A 425 12.98 -10.43 -17.77
CA THR A 425 13.42 -11.71 -17.20
C THR A 425 13.89 -12.65 -18.29
N ASN A 426 15.19 -12.94 -18.23
CA ASN A 426 16.00 -13.87 -19.00
C ASN A 426 16.07 -13.62 -20.51
N LEU A 427 17.26 -13.18 -20.90
CA LEU A 427 17.75 -12.99 -22.26
C LEU A 427 17.99 -14.31 -22.99
N SER A 428 17.48 -15.46 -22.54
CA SER A 428 17.83 -16.76 -23.11
C SER A 428 16.58 -17.62 -23.26
N VAL A 429 16.12 -17.77 -24.49
CA VAL A 429 14.99 -18.63 -24.86
C VAL A 429 15.56 -19.90 -25.48
N LYS A 430 15.23 -21.07 -24.92
CA LYS A 430 15.60 -22.36 -25.51
C LYS A 430 14.74 -22.56 -26.77
N ILE A 431 15.38 -22.68 -27.92
CA ILE A 431 14.72 -22.87 -29.23
C ILE A 431 14.88 -24.30 -29.78
N GLY A 432 15.73 -25.12 -29.14
CA GLY A 432 15.94 -26.52 -29.49
C GLY A 432 16.82 -27.21 -28.43
N ASP A 433 17.10 -28.50 -28.60
CA ASP A 433 18.09 -29.17 -27.75
C ASP A 433 19.47 -28.53 -27.96
N ASP A 434 20.04 -28.03 -26.87
CA ASP A 434 21.28 -27.26 -26.80
C ASP A 434 21.32 -25.92 -27.57
N GLU A 435 20.19 -25.42 -28.10
CA GLU A 435 20.12 -24.11 -28.75
C GLU A 435 19.39 -23.06 -27.90
N TRP A 436 20.05 -21.91 -27.71
CA TRP A 436 19.54 -20.76 -26.98
C TRP A 436 19.60 -19.51 -27.85
N THR A 437 18.53 -18.71 -27.86
CA THR A 437 18.49 -17.38 -28.49
C THR A 437 18.32 -16.28 -27.44
N THR A 438 18.56 -15.03 -27.81
CA THR A 438 18.40 -13.88 -26.91
C THR A 438 17.29 -12.93 -27.33
N GLU A 439 16.40 -12.61 -26.39
CA GLU A 439 15.19 -11.80 -26.65
C GLU A 439 15.41 -10.35 -26.18
N ALA A 440 16.32 -9.65 -26.87
CA ALA A 440 16.78 -8.31 -26.49
C ALA A 440 15.68 -7.23 -26.51
N GLN A 441 14.57 -7.45 -27.21
CA GLN A 441 13.44 -6.52 -27.29
C GLN A 441 12.67 -6.39 -25.96
N ARG A 442 12.91 -7.33 -25.02
CA ARG A 442 12.29 -7.37 -23.68
C ARG A 442 13.20 -6.79 -22.59
N LEU A 443 14.30 -6.13 -22.98
CA LEU A 443 15.16 -5.39 -22.07
C LEU A 443 14.44 -4.12 -21.62
N LEU A 444 13.68 -4.23 -20.54
CA LEU A 444 13.45 -3.10 -19.64
C LEU A 444 14.51 -3.18 -18.55
N LEU A 445 15.36 -2.15 -18.50
CA LEU A 445 16.36 -1.98 -17.46
C LEU A 445 15.63 -1.62 -16.16
N MET A 446 15.22 -2.64 -15.40
CA MET A 446 15.13 -2.46 -13.95
C MET A 446 16.48 -1.93 -13.52
N ASP A 447 16.55 -0.79 -12.81
CA ASP A 447 17.81 -0.26 -12.32
C ASP A 447 18.40 -1.26 -11.30
N ARG A 448 19.11 -2.25 -11.84
CA ARG A 448 19.73 -3.37 -11.11
C ARG A 448 20.73 -2.83 -10.10
N LYS A 449 21.15 -1.56 -10.21
CA LYS A 449 22.10 -0.95 -9.29
C LYS A 449 21.49 -0.75 -7.90
N ASP A 450 20.21 -0.42 -7.80
CA ASP A 450 19.59 -0.05 -6.53
C ASP A 450 19.00 -1.25 -5.78
N PHE A 451 18.31 -2.17 -6.46
CA PHE A 451 17.80 -3.39 -5.80
C PHE A 451 18.90 -4.31 -5.27
N ASN A 452 20.05 -4.40 -5.96
CA ASN A 452 21.19 -5.16 -5.47
C ASN A 452 21.80 -4.54 -4.20
N GLN A 453 21.78 -3.20 -4.06
CA GLN A 453 22.21 -2.52 -2.83
C GLN A 453 21.24 -2.77 -1.65
N LEU A 454 19.95 -2.95 -1.96
CA LEU A 454 18.92 -3.35 -1.00
C LEU A 454 18.94 -4.86 -0.68
N GLY A 455 19.75 -5.64 -1.40
CA GLY A 455 19.80 -7.09 -1.24
C GLY A 455 18.50 -7.78 -1.65
N ILE A 456 17.78 -7.26 -2.64
CA ILE A 456 16.52 -7.80 -3.17
C ILE A 456 16.77 -8.36 -4.56
N GLY A 457 16.53 -9.67 -4.72
CA GLY A 457 16.62 -10.38 -6.00
C GLY A 457 15.25 -10.61 -6.65
N ILE A 458 15.28 -11.19 -7.85
CA ILE A 458 14.05 -11.53 -8.60
C ILE A 458 13.13 -12.47 -7.81
N ASP A 459 13.71 -13.43 -7.08
CA ASP A 459 12.95 -14.41 -6.31
C ASP A 459 12.27 -13.76 -5.09
N ASP A 460 12.90 -12.73 -4.50
CA ASP A 460 12.30 -11.94 -3.42
C ASP A 460 11.11 -11.10 -3.94
N LEU A 461 11.20 -10.58 -5.18
CA LEU A 461 10.10 -9.86 -5.83
C LEU A 461 8.93 -10.80 -6.18
N ILE A 462 9.22 -12.01 -6.65
CA ILE A 462 8.21 -13.04 -6.89
C ILE A 462 7.53 -13.40 -5.56
N ASP A 463 8.31 -13.59 -4.50
CA ASP A 463 7.77 -13.88 -3.17
C ASP A 463 6.89 -12.73 -2.66
N ALA A 464 7.31 -11.49 -2.87
CA ALA A 464 6.53 -10.30 -2.53
C ALA A 464 5.20 -10.23 -3.29
N TYR A 465 5.22 -10.56 -4.58
CA TYR A 465 4.02 -10.64 -5.40
C TYR A 465 3.06 -11.72 -4.88
N ILE A 466 3.55 -12.93 -4.60
CA ILE A 466 2.72 -14.02 -4.04
C ILE A 466 2.14 -13.62 -2.69
N GLN A 467 2.94 -13.06 -1.77
CA GLN A 467 2.44 -12.60 -0.47
C GLN A 467 1.38 -11.50 -0.62
N THR A 468 1.56 -10.60 -1.58
CA THR A 468 0.58 -9.54 -1.88
C THR A 468 -0.72 -10.12 -2.41
N VAL A 469 -0.67 -11.02 -3.39
CA VAL A 469 -1.86 -11.71 -3.92
C VAL A 469 -2.61 -12.45 -2.80
N LEU A 470 -1.91 -13.24 -1.98
CA LEU A 470 -2.52 -13.95 -0.86
C LEU A 470 -3.20 -12.98 0.13
N SER A 471 -2.56 -11.85 0.45
CA SER A 471 -3.15 -10.84 1.34
C SER A 471 -4.43 -10.21 0.77
N VAL A 472 -4.46 -9.96 -0.54
CA VAL A 472 -5.64 -9.41 -1.23
C VAL A 472 -6.78 -10.45 -1.25
N ILE A 473 -6.49 -11.71 -1.59
CA ILE A 473 -7.48 -12.79 -1.59
C ILE A 473 -8.09 -12.96 -0.20
N ALA A 474 -7.26 -12.94 0.85
CA ALA A 474 -7.73 -13.04 2.23
C ALA A 474 -8.73 -11.93 2.57
N ILE A 475 -8.36 -10.67 2.27
CA ILE A 475 -9.19 -9.50 2.56
C ILE A 475 -10.45 -9.50 1.69
N ASP A 476 -10.36 -9.89 0.42
CA ASP A 476 -11.52 -9.99 -0.47
C ASP A 476 -12.51 -11.05 0.03
N LYS A 477 -12.04 -12.25 0.37
CA LYS A 477 -12.86 -13.29 1.01
C LYS A 477 -13.48 -12.81 2.33
N MET A 478 -12.75 -12.00 3.11
CA MET A 478 -13.30 -11.39 4.31
C MET A 478 -14.40 -10.37 3.98
N ALA A 479 -14.22 -9.54 2.95
CA ALA A 479 -15.26 -8.62 2.49
C ALA A 479 -16.51 -9.39 2.05
N GLN A 480 -16.35 -10.48 1.30
CA GLN A 480 -17.44 -11.37 0.90
C GLN A 480 -18.13 -12.05 2.09
N ARG A 481 -17.45 -12.30 3.22
CA ARG A 481 -18.07 -12.83 4.45
C ARG A 481 -18.86 -11.77 5.21
N LEU A 482 -18.38 -10.54 5.19
CA LEU A 482 -19.04 -9.40 5.84
C LEU A 482 -20.27 -8.95 5.06
N MET A 483 -20.23 -9.06 3.73
CA MET A 483 -21.40 -8.91 2.87
C MET A 483 -22.20 -10.21 2.88
N LYS A 484 -23.47 -10.19 3.29
CA LYS A 484 -24.33 -11.37 3.37
C LYS A 484 -24.84 -11.80 1.99
N GLU A 485 -23.95 -11.99 1.02
CA GLU A 485 -24.30 -12.44 -0.32
C GLU A 485 -24.42 -13.96 -0.39
N ASN A 486 -25.54 -14.46 0.17
CA ASN A 486 -26.24 -15.72 -0.06
C ASN A 486 -27.00 -16.06 1.23
N VAL A 487 -28.17 -15.47 1.41
CA VAL A 487 -29.13 -15.90 2.44
C VAL A 487 -30.37 -16.46 1.76
N GLU A 488 -30.17 -17.47 0.91
CA GLU A 488 -31.04 -18.63 1.02
C GLU A 488 -30.37 -19.53 2.06
N SER A 489 -30.98 -19.69 3.24
CA SER A 489 -30.56 -20.56 4.35
C SER A 489 -29.38 -20.12 5.24
N VAL A 490 -29.62 -19.15 6.13
CA VAL A 490 -29.05 -19.23 7.50
C VAL A 490 -30.18 -19.00 8.48
N THR A 491 -30.90 -20.06 8.81
CA THR A 491 -31.82 -20.08 9.95
C THR A 491 -30.97 -20.09 11.23
N GLY A 492 -31.09 -19.05 12.07
CA GLY A 492 -30.60 -19.09 13.45
C GLY A 492 -29.55 -18.06 13.85
N ILE A 493 -29.25 -17.07 13.00
CA ILE A 493 -28.54 -15.86 13.41
C ILE A 493 -29.52 -14.70 13.23
N GLU A 494 -29.92 -14.05 14.32
CA GLU A 494 -30.66 -12.78 14.25
C GLU A 494 -29.81 -11.79 13.44
N GLY A 495 -30.17 -11.60 12.18
CA GLY A 495 -29.59 -10.55 11.35
C GLY A 495 -30.05 -9.20 11.90
N ASP A 496 -29.17 -8.20 11.84
CA ASP A 496 -29.59 -6.81 12.01
C ASP A 496 -30.74 -6.50 11.02
N GLU A 497 -31.96 -6.26 11.56
CA GLU A 497 -33.15 -5.93 10.77
C GLU A 497 -32.93 -4.68 9.90
N LYS A 498 -32.04 -3.79 10.34
CA LYS A 498 -31.73 -2.54 9.66
C LYS A 498 -30.79 -2.76 8.47
N TRP A 499 -29.87 -3.72 8.54
CA TRP A 499 -28.83 -3.96 7.53
C TRP A 499 -28.68 -5.45 7.17
N PRO A 500 -29.69 -6.05 6.51
CA PRO A 500 -29.73 -7.49 6.26
C PRO A 500 -28.66 -7.98 5.28
N TRP A 501 -27.98 -7.10 4.55
CA TRP A 501 -26.88 -7.42 3.64
C TRP A 501 -25.49 -7.32 4.30
N TYR A 502 -25.40 -6.92 5.56
CA TYR A 502 -24.12 -6.68 6.23
C TYR A 502 -24.06 -7.37 7.60
N ASN A 503 -22.94 -8.04 7.89
CA ASN A 503 -22.70 -8.69 9.17
C ASN A 503 -21.78 -7.84 10.06
N GLN A 504 -22.36 -6.82 10.69
CA GLN A 504 -21.64 -5.88 11.55
C GLN A 504 -21.03 -6.56 12.80
N SER A 505 -21.69 -7.58 13.36
CA SER A 505 -21.19 -8.30 14.55
C SER A 505 -19.91 -9.10 14.24
N ALA A 506 -19.72 -9.54 13.00
CA ALA A 506 -18.50 -10.22 12.57
C ALA A 506 -17.27 -9.31 12.58
N LEU A 507 -17.45 -7.98 12.52
CA LEU A 507 -16.33 -7.05 12.65
C LEU A 507 -15.68 -7.09 14.03
N ASN A 508 -16.41 -7.51 15.08
CA ASN A 508 -16.08 -7.29 16.50
C ASN A 508 -15.33 -5.96 16.74
N PRO A 509 -15.81 -4.83 16.20
CA PRO A 509 -15.02 -3.61 16.16
C PRO A 509 -15.23 -2.78 17.42
N ASP A 510 -14.32 -1.84 17.62
CA ASP A 510 -14.44 -0.77 18.60
C ASP A 510 -15.78 -0.02 18.45
N VAL A 511 -16.40 0.40 19.56
CA VAL A 511 -17.68 1.12 19.56
C VAL A 511 -17.58 2.42 18.77
N ALA A 512 -16.43 3.11 18.83
CA ALA A 512 -16.22 4.33 18.06
C ALA A 512 -16.22 4.04 16.56
N LEU A 513 -15.64 2.92 16.10
CA LEU A 513 -15.71 2.54 14.70
C LEU A 513 -17.16 2.28 14.25
N LEU A 514 -17.97 1.61 15.07
CA LEU A 514 -19.38 1.34 14.72
C LEU A 514 -20.17 2.64 14.54
N GLN A 515 -19.89 3.65 15.35
CA GLN A 515 -20.55 4.96 15.27
C GLN A 515 -20.08 5.78 14.05
N GLU A 516 -18.87 5.54 13.57
CA GLU A 516 -18.31 6.21 12.39
C GLU A 516 -18.83 5.66 11.05
N ILE A 517 -19.33 4.42 11.01
CA ILE A 517 -19.76 3.79 9.76
C ILE A 517 -21.09 4.40 9.28
N ILE A 518 -21.07 4.99 8.09
CA ILE A 518 -22.28 5.37 7.37
C ILE A 518 -22.83 4.13 6.66
N HIS A 519 -24.14 3.94 6.79
CA HIS A 519 -24.87 2.83 6.21
C HIS A 519 -25.66 3.25 4.98
#